data_AF-A0A8C4SCB1-F1
#
_entry.id   AF-A0A8C4SCB1-F1
#
_cell.length_a   1.000
_cell.length_b   1.000
_cell.length_c   1.000
_cell.angle_alpha   90.00
_cell.angle_beta   90.00
_cell.angle_gamma   90.00
#
_symmetry.space_group_name_H-M   'P 1'
#
loop_
_entity.id
_entity.type
_entity.pdbx_description
1 polymer ?
#
loop_
_entity_poly.entity_id
_entity_poly.type
_entity_poly.pdbx_seq_one_letter_code
_entity_poly.pdbx_strand_id
1 'polypeptide(L)'
;WREENLPEGQPSLQQSTNQASMYRDILDENLRQSALDLRLGRWFIFQQDNDPKHTAKISKEWLQDNSVNVLEWPSQSPDLNPIEHLWRDLKMAVH
;
A
#
# COMPACT_ATOMS: atom_id res chain seq x y z
N TRP A 1 3.48 -3.22 12.72
CA TRP A 1 3.48 -3.33 14.19
C TRP A 1 3.17 -4.78 14.55
N ARG A 2 3.97 -5.32 15.48
CA ARG A 2 4.43 -6.70 15.66
C ARG A 2 3.35 -7.80 15.74
N GLU A 3 3.56 -8.92 15.03
CA GLU A 3 2.69 -10.12 14.92
C GLU A 3 2.88 -11.15 16.06
N GLU A 4 3.19 -10.72 17.27
CA GLU A 4 3.33 -11.64 18.40
C GLU A 4 2.06 -11.53 19.26
N ASN A 5 1.06 -12.40 19.00
CA ASN A 5 0.00 -12.92 19.89
C ASN A 5 -1.32 -13.22 19.14
N LEU A 6 -1.39 -14.32 18.38
CA LEU A 6 -2.68 -14.88 17.91
C LEU A 6 -2.80 -16.37 18.28
N PRO A 7 -3.94 -16.82 18.83
CA PRO A 7 -4.15 -18.21 19.21
C PRO A 7 -4.33 -19.12 17.97
N GLU A 8 -3.79 -20.33 18.05
CA GLU A 8 -3.91 -21.36 17.00
C GLU A 8 -5.38 -21.76 16.78
N GLY A 9 -5.89 -21.46 15.59
CA GLY A 9 -7.24 -21.79 15.16
C GLY A 9 -7.72 -20.83 14.07
N GLN A 10 -7.22 -21.00 12.85
CA GLN A 10 -7.56 -20.26 11.61
C GLN A 10 -8.40 -18.97 11.75
N PRO A 11 -7.75 -17.80 11.98
CA PRO A 11 -8.34 -16.47 11.76
C PRO A 11 -7.75 -15.73 10.53
N SER A 12 -6.79 -16.33 9.82
CA SER A 12 -5.86 -15.60 8.92
C SER A 12 -6.43 -15.13 7.59
N LEU A 13 -7.34 -15.89 6.96
CA LEU A 13 -7.86 -15.54 5.63
C LEU A 13 -8.86 -14.38 5.66
N GLN A 14 -9.81 -14.40 6.61
CA GLN A 14 -10.84 -13.35 6.69
C GLN A 14 -10.22 -11.98 7.02
N GLN A 15 -9.27 -11.94 7.95
CA GLN A 15 -8.56 -10.71 8.32
C GLN A 15 -7.67 -10.17 7.19
N SER A 16 -6.95 -11.05 6.48
CA SER A 16 -6.16 -10.67 5.30
C SER A 16 -7.05 -10.15 4.17
N THR A 17 -8.20 -10.80 3.93
CA THR A 17 -9.18 -10.37 2.93
C THR A 17 -9.77 -9.00 3.28
N ASN A 18 -10.10 -8.76 4.55
CA ASN A 18 -10.59 -7.46 5.01
C ASN A 18 -9.54 -6.35 4.80
N GLN A 19 -8.27 -6.61 5.13
CA GLN A 19 -7.19 -5.64 4.94
C GLN A 19 -6.94 -5.32 3.47
N ALA A 20 -6.98 -6.31 2.58
CA ALA A 20 -6.80 -6.10 1.14
C ALA A 20 -7.97 -5.30 0.54
N SER A 21 -9.20 -5.57 0.95
CA SER A 21 -10.37 -4.79 0.55
C SER A 21 -10.26 -3.33 1.00
N MET A 22 -9.90 -3.09 2.26
CA MET A 22 -9.67 -1.73 2.77
C MET A 22 -8.57 -1.01 1.98
N TYR A 23 -7.49 -1.70 1.64
CA TYR A 23 -6.43 -1.11 0.83
C TYR A 23 -6.93 -0.71 -0.56
N ARG A 24 -7.69 -1.59 -1.22
CA ARG A 24 -8.32 -1.29 -2.51
C ARG A 24 -9.25 -0.07 -2.42
N ASP A 25 -10.04 0.06 -1.35
CA ASP A 25 -10.93 1.22 -1.16
C ASP A 25 -10.14 2.52 -0.97
N ILE A 26 -9.03 2.48 -0.23
CA ILE A 26 -8.11 3.64 -0.09
C ILE A 26 -7.56 4.06 -1.45
N LEU A 27 -7.15 3.11 -2.30
CA LEU A 27 -6.67 3.40 -3.64
C LEU A 27 -7.77 4.05 -4.50
N ASP A 28 -8.99 3.52 -4.44
CA ASP A 28 -10.15 4.02 -5.18
C ASP A 28 -10.49 5.47 -4.82
N GLU A 29 -10.48 5.77 -3.53
CA GLU A 29 -10.83 7.10 -3.01
C GLU A 29 -9.72 8.14 -3.25
N ASN A 30 -8.44 7.76 -3.14
CA ASN A 30 -7.36 8.73 -2.96
C ASN A 30 -6.37 8.81 -4.12
N LEU A 31 -6.10 7.72 -4.84
CA LEU A 31 -4.93 7.64 -5.73
C LEU A 31 -5.02 8.67 -6.86
N ARG A 32 -6.18 8.74 -7.53
CA ARG A 32 -6.38 9.62 -8.67
C ARG A 32 -6.35 11.09 -8.26
N GLN A 33 -7.02 11.44 -7.16
CA GLN A 33 -7.06 12.82 -6.68
C GLN A 33 -5.67 13.28 -6.24
N SER A 34 -4.92 12.43 -5.52
CA SER A 34 -3.54 12.72 -5.14
C SER A 34 -2.63 12.99 -6.34
N ALA A 35 -2.77 12.21 -7.42
CA ALA A 35 -2.01 12.42 -8.65
C ALA A 35 -2.35 13.75 -9.35
N LEU A 36 -3.61 14.19 -9.27
CA LEU A 36 -4.05 15.49 -9.78
C LEU A 36 -3.50 16.64 -8.94
N ASP A 37 -3.61 16.54 -7.62
CA ASP A 37 -3.18 17.57 -6.67
C ASP A 37 -1.66 17.81 -6.74
N LEU A 38 -0.90 16.72 -6.90
CA LEU A 38 0.55 16.75 -7.09
C LEU A 38 0.98 17.08 -8.54
N ARG A 39 0.02 17.24 -9.47
CA ARG A 39 0.26 17.55 -10.87
C ARG A 39 1.22 16.58 -11.56
N LEU A 40 1.16 15.30 -11.21
CA LEU A 40 2.04 14.25 -11.76
C LEU A 40 1.73 13.92 -13.23
N GLY A 41 0.58 14.37 -13.72
CA GLY A 41 0.10 14.07 -15.06
C GLY A 41 -0.43 12.63 -15.18
N ARG A 42 -0.63 12.18 -16.43
CA ARG A 42 -1.24 10.88 -16.73
C ARG A 42 -0.28 9.69 -16.63
N TRP A 43 1.02 9.94 -16.57
CA TRP A 43 2.07 8.92 -16.69
C TRP A 43 2.90 8.81 -15.42
N PHE A 44 2.25 8.81 -14.26
CA PHE A 44 2.93 8.60 -12.99
C PHE A 44 3.23 7.11 -12.79
N ILE A 45 4.24 6.84 -11.97
CA ILE A 45 4.58 5.50 -11.49
C ILE A 45 4.18 5.43 -10.02
N PHE A 46 3.34 4.46 -9.67
CA PHE A 46 2.93 4.17 -8.32
C PHE A 46 3.90 3.20 -7.67
N GLN A 47 4.36 3.51 -6.46
CA GLN A 47 5.26 2.65 -5.69
C GLN A 47 4.51 2.13 -4.46
N GLN A 48 4.62 0.81 -4.24
CA GLN A 48 4.09 0.11 -3.07
C GLN A 48 5.09 -0.98 -2.66
N ASP A 49 5.10 -1.37 -1.39
CA ASP A 49 5.91 -2.50 -0.93
C ASP A 49 5.23 -3.85 -1.25
N ASN A 50 5.90 -4.95 -0.88
CA ASN A 50 5.42 -6.31 -1.09
C ASN A 50 4.57 -6.86 0.07
N ASP A 51 3.93 -5.99 0.88
CA ASP A 51 3.00 -6.43 1.92
C ASP A 51 1.89 -7.34 1.33
N PRO A 52 1.49 -8.44 2.01
CA PRO A 52 0.45 -9.34 1.54
C PRO A 52 -0.83 -8.63 1.06
N LYS A 53 -1.24 -7.52 1.67
CA LYS A 53 -2.44 -6.78 1.25
C LYS A 53 -2.25 -6.02 -0.08
N HIS A 54 -1.04 -5.56 -0.38
CA HIS A 54 -0.72 -4.88 -1.63
C HIS A 54 -0.52 -5.87 -2.78
N THR A 55 -0.07 -7.09 -2.47
CA THR A 55 0.16 -8.16 -3.44
C THR A 55 -1.04 -9.09 -3.64
N ALA A 56 -2.11 -8.91 -2.85
CA ALA A 56 -3.36 -9.63 -2.95
C ALA A 56 -4.01 -9.46 -4.33
N LYS A 57 -4.79 -10.47 -4.74
CA LYS A 57 -5.44 -10.50 -6.05
C LYS A 57 -6.34 -9.27 -6.29
N ILE A 58 -7.17 -8.90 -5.31
CA ILE A 58 -8.08 -7.76 -5.41
C ILE A 58 -7.35 -6.43 -5.67
N SER A 59 -6.20 -6.23 -5.02
CA SER A 59 -5.39 -5.03 -5.15
C SER A 59 -4.71 -4.97 -6.52
N LYS A 60 -4.15 -6.10 -6.98
CA LYS A 60 -3.53 -6.21 -8.30
C LYS A 60 -4.53 -6.01 -9.44
N GLU A 61 -5.71 -6.62 -9.33
CA GLU A 61 -6.78 -6.45 -10.32
C GLU A 61 -7.23 -4.99 -10.39
N TRP A 62 -7.46 -4.33 -9.25
CA TRP A 62 -7.84 -2.92 -9.23
C TRP A 62 -6.78 -2.02 -9.89
N LEU A 63 -5.48 -2.24 -9.60
CA LEU A 63 -4.38 -1.48 -10.21
C LEU A 63 -4.33 -1.68 -11.74
N GLN A 64 -4.55 -2.91 -12.20
CA GLN A 64 -4.59 -3.24 -13.62
C GLN A 64 -5.81 -2.60 -14.31
N ASP A 65 -7.00 -2.74 -13.73
CA ASP A 65 -8.25 -2.20 -14.27
C ASP A 65 -8.21 -0.66 -14.38
N ASN A 66 -7.50 0.00 -13.45
CA ASN A 66 -7.31 1.44 -13.46
C ASN A 66 -6.08 1.91 -14.26
N SER A 67 -5.38 1.01 -14.96
CA SER A 67 -4.20 1.32 -15.77
C SER A 67 -3.10 2.06 -14.99
N VAL A 68 -2.89 1.68 -13.73
CA VAL A 68 -1.86 2.26 -12.87
C VAL A 68 -0.53 1.56 -13.14
N ASN A 69 0.50 2.32 -13.50
CA ASN A 69 1.85 1.78 -13.66
C ASN A 69 2.46 1.58 -12.26
N VAL A 70 2.68 0.33 -11.86
CA VAL A 70 3.29 0.00 -10.57
C VAL A 70 4.79 -0.22 -10.74
N LEU A 71 5.60 0.38 -9.89
CA LEU A 71 7.04 0.14 -9.83
C LEU A 71 7.31 -1.28 -9.33
N GLU A 72 8.12 -2.04 -10.06
CA GLU A 72 8.58 -3.35 -9.60
C GLU A 72 9.49 -3.17 -8.38
N TRP A 73 9.08 -3.76 -7.24
CA TRP A 73 9.78 -3.61 -5.97
C TRP A 73 10.48 -4.91 -5.57
N PRO A 74 11.80 -4.89 -5.28
CA PRO A 74 12.49 -6.09 -4.81
C PRO A 74 11.97 -6.55 -3.44
N SER A 75 11.88 -7.87 -3.27
CA SER A 75 11.53 -8.50 -2.00
C SER A 75 12.48 -8.05 -0.87
N GLN A 76 11.96 -7.86 0.34
CA GLN A 76 12.74 -7.53 1.54
C GLN A 76 13.55 -6.23 1.50
N SER A 77 13.02 -5.19 0.85
CA SER A 77 13.60 -3.84 0.90
C SER A 77 12.69 -2.83 1.63
N PRO A 78 12.38 -3.02 2.93
CA PRO A 78 11.62 -2.03 3.71
C PRO A 78 12.38 -0.71 3.82
N ASP A 79 13.71 -0.76 3.87
CA ASP A 79 14.60 0.42 3.98
C ASP A 79 14.55 1.33 2.74
N LEU A 80 14.02 0.84 1.62
CA LEU A 80 13.96 1.60 0.38
C LEU A 80 12.66 2.39 0.23
N ASN A 81 11.66 2.20 1.11
CA ASN A 81 10.39 2.89 0.97
C ASN A 81 10.53 4.38 1.36
N PRO A 82 10.50 5.33 0.40
CA PRO A 82 10.75 6.75 0.70
C PRO A 82 9.72 7.34 1.68
N ILE A 83 8.55 6.72 1.80
CA ILE A 83 7.50 7.18 2.72
C ILE A 83 7.89 6.97 4.19
N GLU A 84 8.75 6.01 4.52
CA GLU A 84 9.21 5.77 5.90
C GLU A 84 10.07 6.93 6.39
N HIS A 85 10.85 7.56 5.51
CA HIS A 85 11.57 8.79 5.81
C HIS A 85 10.60 9.95 6.07
N LEU A 86 9.55 10.09 5.26
CA LEU A 86 8.55 11.13 5.47
C LEU A 86 7.79 10.95 6.80
N TRP A 87 7.45 9.70 7.17
CA TRP A 87 6.83 9.41 8.45
C TRP A 87 7.75 9.73 9.64
N ARG A 88 9.06 9.50 9.50
CA ARG A 88 10.05 9.91 10.50
C ARG A 88 10.07 11.42 10.68
N ASP A 89 10.14 12.17 9.58
CA ASP A 89 10.18 13.63 9.61
C ASP A 89 8.88 14.21 10.19
N LEU A 90 7.73 13.65 9.82
CA LEU A 90 6.44 14.05 10.38
C LEU A 90 6.38 13.81 11.90
N LYS A 91 6.84 12.64 12.37
CA LYS A 91 6.90 12.35 13.82
C LYS A 91 7.79 13.34 14.57
N MET A 92 8.90 13.75 13.96
CA MET A 92 9.80 14.75 14.54
C MET A 92 9.20 16.15 14.54
N ALA A 93 8.39 16.51 13.54
CA ALA A 93 7.76 17.82 13.46
C ALA A 93 6.51 17.98 14.36
N VAL A 94 5.91 16.86 14.77
CA VAL A 94 4.73 16.83 15.66
C VAL A 94 5.11 16.80 17.15
N HIS A 95 6.39 16.60 17.48
CA HIS A 95 6.96 16.75 18.84
C HIS A 95 7.63 18.11 19.02
#